data_AF-A0A7H4MGB0-F1
#
_entry.id   AF-A0A7H4MGB0-F1
#
_cell.length_a   1.000
_cell.length_b   1.000
_cell.length_c   1.000
_cell.angle_alpha   90.00
_cell.angle_beta   90.00
_cell.angle_gamma   90.00
#
_symmetry.space_group_name_H-M   'P 1'
#
loop_
_entity.id
_entity.type
_entity.pdbx_description
1 polymer ?
#
loop_
_entity_poly.entity_id
_entity_poly.type
_entity_poly.pdbx_seq_one_letter_code
_entity_poly.pdbx_strand_id
1 'polypeptide(L)' 'MSAVCRSVFNSPPPTVTLFDTWLVLGEVVAVHIDESLLDNGIYQTARAQPILRAGGPSAYYSIDDSLRFDMIRPDAR' A
#
# COMPACT_ATOMS: atom_id res chain seq x y z
N MET A 1 4.34 7.19 -6.20
CA MET A 1 4.73 5.80 -6.55
C MET A 1 3.54 5.12 -7.22
N SER A 2 3.76 4.43 -8.34
CA SER A 2 2.74 3.64 -9.04
C SER A 2 3.31 2.29 -9.45
N ALA A 3 2.56 1.21 -9.23
CA ALA A 3 2.97 -0.15 -9.59
C ALA A 3 2.29 -0.59 -10.90
N VAL A 4 3.07 -1.19 -11.80
CA VAL A 4 2.57 -1.90 -12.98
C VAL A 4 2.44 -3.36 -12.61
N CYS A 5 1.22 -3.89 -12.65
CA CYS A 5 0.92 -5.26 -12.23
C CYS A 5 0.45 -6.12 -13.40
N ARG A 6 0.94 -7.36 -13.47
CA ARG A 6 0.35 -8.42 -14.30
C ARG A 6 -0.60 -9.23 -13.42
N SER A 7 -1.85 -9.42 -13.86
CA SER A 7 -2.82 -10.26 -13.13
C SER A 7 -2.38 -11.72 -13.13
N VAL A 8 -2.36 -12.34 -11.95
CA VAL A 8 -1.95 -13.75 -11.76
C VAL A 8 -3.16 -14.60 -11.33
N PHE A 9 -4.09 -14.02 -10.58
CA PHE A 9 -5.28 -14.72 -10.11
C PHE A 9 -6.45 -13.76 -9.93
N ASN A 10 -7.64 -14.22 -10.32
CA ASN A 10 -8.89 -13.50 -10.15
C ASN A 10 -9.96 -14.49 -9.67
N SER A 11 -10.41 -14.38 -8.40
CA SER A 11 -11.49 -15.24 -7.89
C SER A 11 -12.84 -14.53 -8.02
N PRO A 12 -13.85 -15.18 -8.62
CA PRO A 12 -15.22 -14.68 -8.58
C PRO A 12 -15.75 -14.68 -7.13
N PRO A 13 -16.79 -13.88 -6.85
CA PRO A 13 -17.44 -13.87 -5.55
C PRO A 13 -17.90 -15.29 -5.18
N PRO A 14 -17.82 -15.71 -3.91
CA PRO A 14 -18.37 -16.98 -3.48
C PRO A 14 -19.89 -17.00 -3.67
N THR A 15 -20.46 -18.16 -4.02
CA THR A 15 -21.91 -18.35 -4.22
C THR A 15 -22.79 -17.99 -3.00
N VAL A 16 -22.19 -17.73 -1.84
CA VAL A 16 -22.88 -17.44 -0.56
C VAL A 16 -22.38 -16.12 0.05
N THR A 17 -22.23 -15.04 -0.73
CA THR A 17 -21.91 -13.71 -0.17
C THR A 17 -23.00 -12.67 -0.44
N LEU A 18 -23.20 -11.78 0.54
CA LEU A 18 -24.15 -10.66 0.49
C LEU A 18 -23.68 -9.49 -0.41
N PHE A 19 -22.51 -9.59 -1.03
CA PHE A 19 -21.89 -8.55 -1.85
C PHE A 19 -21.11 -9.15 -3.03
N ASP A 20 -21.13 -8.47 -4.17
CA ASP A 20 -20.39 -8.79 -5.39
C ASP A 20 -18.98 -8.17 -5.32
N THR A 21 -18.03 -8.90 -4.76
CA THR A 21 -16.65 -8.45 -4.58
C THR A 21 -15.66 -9.49 -5.10
N TRP A 22 -14.60 -9.00 -5.77
CA TRP A 22 -13.54 -9.82 -6.36
C TRP A 22 -12.23 -9.62 -5.61
N LEU A 23 -11.45 -10.71 -5.44
CA LEU A 23 -10.06 -10.63 -5.03
C LEU A 23 -9.17 -10.76 -6.26
N VAL A 24 -8.40 -9.71 -6.54
CA VAL A 24 -7.43 -9.68 -7.64
C VAL A 24 -6.02 -9.73 -7.06
N LEU A 25 -5.25 -10.74 -7.43
CA LEU A 25 -3.83 -10.86 -7.09
C LEU A 25 -3.00 -10.68 -8.36
N GLY A 26 -1.98 -9.83 -8.28
CA GLY A 26 -1.09 -9.53 -9.39
C GLY A 26 0.38 -9.47 -8.97
N GLU A 27 1.25 -9.82 -9.90
CA GLU A 27 2.69 -9.67 -9.78
C GLU A 27 3.10 -8.28 -10.23
N VAL A 28 3.86 -7.56 -9.40
CA VAL A 28 4.42 -6.25 -9.76
C VAL A 28 5.60 -6.47 -10.70
N VAL A 29 5.47 -6.01 -11.95
CA VAL A 29 6.50 -6.17 -13.00
C VAL A 29 7.32 -4.90 -13.20
N ALA A 30 6.82 -3.75 -12.77
CA ALA A 30 7.57 -2.49 -12.73
C ALA A 30 6.99 -1.54 -11.68
N VAL A 31 7.80 -0.59 -11.20
CA VAL A 31 7.36 0.48 -10.29
C VAL A 31 7.88 1.82 -10.80
N HIS A 32 7.00 2.79 -10.95
CA HIS A 32 7.36 4.18 -11.21
C HIS A 32 7.46 4.93 -9.87
N ILE A 33 8.67 5.39 -9.55
CA ILE A 33 8.97 6.18 -8.36
C ILE A 33 9.61 7.48 -8.81
N ASP A 34 9.14 8.60 -8.27
CA ASP A 34 9.83 9.88 -8.40
C ASP A 34 11.13 9.81 -7.58
N GLU A 35 12.27 10.01 -8.23
CA GLU A 35 13.60 9.88 -7.61
C GLU A 35 13.79 10.81 -6.41
N SER A 36 13.08 11.94 -6.35
CA SER A 36 13.12 12.85 -5.20
C SER A 36 12.57 12.25 -3.90
N LEU A 37 11.77 11.17 -4.01
CA LEU A 37 11.21 10.42 -2.88
C LEU A 37 12.18 9.34 -2.36
N LEU A 38 13.33 9.17 -2.99
CA LEU A 38 14.35 8.21 -2.59
C LEU A 38 15.47 8.91 -1.81
N ASP A 39 15.93 8.27 -0.75
CA ASP A 39 17.15 8.62 -0.04
C ASP A 39 18.02 7.37 0.06
N ASN A 40 19.19 7.38 -0.59
CA ASN A 40 20.08 6.22 -0.73
C ASN A 40 19.36 4.94 -1.21
N GLY A 41 18.43 5.11 -2.18
CA GLY A 41 17.62 4.01 -2.72
C GLY A 41 16.47 3.55 -1.80
N ILE A 42 16.28 4.18 -0.63
CA ILE A 42 15.21 3.88 0.31
C ILE A 42 14.07 4.88 0.09
N TYR A 43 12.86 4.35 -0.11
CA TYR A 43 11.66 5.16 -0.28
C TYR A 43 11.25 5.86 1.01
N GLN A 44 11.08 7.18 0.93
CA GLN A 44 10.69 8.04 2.04
C GLN A 44 9.18 8.24 2.05
N THR A 45 8.46 7.33 2.72
CA THR A 45 6.98 7.30 2.73
C THR A 45 6.34 8.62 3.14
N ALA A 46 6.86 9.32 4.16
CA ALA A 46 6.30 10.59 4.62
C ALA A 46 6.41 11.70 3.55
N ARG A 47 7.51 11.75 2.79
CA ARG A 47 7.70 12.73 1.70
C ARG A 47 6.68 12.58 0.59
N ALA A 48 6.17 11.37 0.38
CA ALA A 48 5.17 11.08 -0.64
C ALA A 48 3.74 11.53 -0.26
N GLN A 49 3.53 11.97 0.98
CA GLN A 49 2.24 12.45 1.50
C GLN A 49 1.05 11.53 1.13
N PRO A 50 1.12 10.21 1.44
CA PRO A 50 0.05 9.30 1.07
C PRO A 50 -1.22 9.59 1.88
N ILE A 51 -2.37 9.37 1.24
CA ILE A 51 -3.68 9.48 1.89
C ILE A 51 -4.14 8.08 2.31
N LEU A 52 -4.38 7.91 3.61
CA LEU A 52 -4.86 6.68 4.21
C LEU A 52 -6.38 6.70 4.34
N ARG A 53 -7.04 5.62 3.92
CA ARG A 53 -8.47 5.46 4.13
C ARG A 53 -8.73 5.04 5.58
N ALA A 54 -9.68 5.70 6.23
CA ALA A 54 -10.17 5.30 7.54
C ALA A 54 -11.61 4.76 7.46
N GLY A 55 -12.11 4.31 8.62
CA GLY A 55 -13.47 3.80 8.76
C GLY A 55 -14.52 4.88 8.57
N GLY A 56 -15.75 4.45 8.23
CA GLY A 56 -16.86 5.35 7.96
C GLY A 56 -16.86 5.91 6.53
N PRO A 57 -17.87 6.73 6.18
CA PRO A 57 -18.13 7.11 4.80
C PRO A 57 -17.10 8.09 4.20
N SER A 58 -16.49 8.94 5.03
CA SER A 58 -15.70 10.09 4.55
C SER A 58 -14.35 10.30 5.24
N ALA A 59 -13.95 9.45 6.19
CA ALA A 59 -12.72 9.68 6.95
C ALA A 59 -11.46 9.26 6.17
N TYR A 60 -10.50 10.18 6.11
CA TYR A 60 -9.17 9.98 5.53
C TYR A 60 -8.12 10.71 6.39
N TYR A 61 -6.91 10.17 6.41
CA TYR A 61 -5.78 10.74 7.15
C TYR A 61 -4.57 10.93 6.25
N SER A 62 -3.79 11.98 6.51
CA SER A 62 -2.41 12.11 6.04
C SER A 62 -1.44 11.57 7.09
N ILE A 63 -0.20 11.30 6.68
CA ILE A 63 0.90 10.97 7.59
C ILE A 63 2.12 11.83 7.28
N ASP A 64 2.94 12.06 8.30
CA ASP A 64 4.21 12.76 8.21
C ASP A 64 5.22 12.17 9.21
N ASP A 65 6.46 12.63 9.16
CA ASP A 65 7.56 12.09 9.97
C ASP A 65 7.38 12.30 11.49
N SER A 66 6.54 13.23 11.95
CA SER A 66 6.27 13.43 13.38
C SER A 66 5.54 12.25 14.04
N LEU A 67 4.88 11.41 13.23
CA LEU A 67 4.15 10.23 13.66
C LEU A 67 4.97 8.93 13.51
N ARG A 68 6.20 9.02 12.97
CA ARG A 68 7.05 7.86 12.71
C ARG A 68 7.76 7.39 13.98
N PHE A 69 7.74 6.08 14.20
CA PHE A 69 8.60 5.39 15.17
C PHE A 69 9.04 4.05 14.59
N ASP A 70 10.29 3.66 14.85
CA ASP A 70 10.84 2.41 14.33
C ASP A 70 10.73 1.32 15.40
N MET A 71 10.22 0.14 15.01
CA MET A 71 10.17 -1.05 15.85
C MET A 71 11.18 -2.07 15.34
N ILE A 72 12.08 -2.53 16.20
CA ILE A 72 13.01 -3.61 15.88
C ILE A 72 12.24 -4.94 15.95
N ARG A 73 12.45 -5.82 14.96
CA ARG A 73 11.90 -7.18 14.99
C ARG A 73 12.43 -7.93 16.22
N PRO A 74 11.58 -8.56 17.06
CA PRO A 74 12.01 -9.20 18.30
C PRO A 74 13.15 -10.22 18.18
N ASP A 75 13.18 -11.00 17.09
CA ASP A 75 14.20 -12.05 16.87
C ASP A 75 15.45 -11.56 16.13
N ALA A 76 15.50 -10.29 15.74
CA ALA A 76 16.61 -9.71 14.98
C ALA A 76 17.67 -9.05 15.88
N ARG A 77 17.95 -9.67 17.04
CA ARG A 77 19.03 -9.24 17.94
C ARG A 77 20.40 -9.61 17.42
#